data_AF-A0A7Y5NNV5-F1
#
_entry.id   AF-A0A7Y5NNV5-F1
#
_cell.length_a   1.000
_cell.length_b   1.000
_cell.length_c   1.000
_cell.angle_alpha   90.00
_cell.angle_beta   90.00
_cell.angle_gamma   90.00
#
_symmetry.space_group_name_H-M   'P 1'
#
loop_
_entity.id
_entity.type
_entity.pdbx_description
1 polymer ?
#
loop_
_entity_poly.entity_id
_entity_poly.type
_entity_poly.pdbx_seq_one_letter_code
_entity_poly.pdbx_strand_id
1 'polypeptide(L)'
;MSSADGLSDPSAPKKPSLNGALLVAQLLRATLASMRCRNLVDDGRHDEALLELALLDDALDQVHDIGCSGDRRRDFEQLDAQRARLRRLLQPASNDRRAQDVNDE
;
A
#
# COMPACT_ATOMS: atom_id res chain seq x y z
N MET A 1 -18.99 -34.15 42.37
CA MET A 1 -17.53 -33.88 42.30
C MET A 1 -17.27 -33.32 40.92
N SER A 2 -16.87 -32.05 40.85
CA SER A 2 -16.83 -31.24 39.63
C SER A 2 -15.41 -30.75 39.41
N SER A 3 -14.75 -31.23 38.36
CA SER A 3 -13.49 -30.67 37.83
C SER A 3 -13.36 -31.09 36.37
N ALA A 4 -14.08 -30.40 35.48
CA ALA A 4 -13.72 -30.38 34.06
C ALA A 4 -12.80 -29.16 33.87
N ASP A 5 -11.54 -29.33 34.26
CA ASP A 5 -10.51 -28.34 33.99
C ASP A 5 -10.25 -28.30 32.50
N GLY A 6 -10.56 -27.14 31.91
CA GLY A 6 -10.32 -26.81 30.52
C GLY A 6 -8.83 -26.83 30.21
N LEU A 7 -8.36 -27.98 29.73
CA LEU A 7 -7.08 -28.10 29.05
C LEU A 7 -7.19 -27.39 27.70
N SER A 8 -6.86 -26.10 27.69
CA SER A 8 -6.55 -25.40 26.44
C SER A 8 -5.26 -26.01 25.90
N ASP A 9 -5.40 -26.81 24.85
CA ASP A 9 -4.30 -27.47 24.14
C ASP A 9 -3.29 -26.42 23.63
N PRO A 10 -2.04 -26.40 24.13
CA PRO A 10 -1.01 -25.45 23.71
C PRO A 10 -0.51 -25.68 22.28
N SER A 11 -0.95 -26.75 21.62
CA SER A 11 -0.65 -27.04 20.21
C SER A 11 -1.64 -26.39 19.23
N ALA A 12 -2.73 -25.79 19.71
CA ALA A 12 -3.68 -25.10 18.86
C ALA A 12 -3.01 -23.86 18.22
N PRO A 13 -2.96 -23.75 16.88
CA PRO A 13 -2.37 -22.60 16.22
C PRO A 13 -3.08 -21.34 16.70
N LYS A 14 -2.31 -20.36 17.18
CA LYS A 14 -2.84 -19.06 17.59
C LYS A 14 -3.63 -18.49 16.41
N LYS A 15 -4.92 -18.19 16.62
CA LYS A 15 -5.76 -17.54 15.61
C LYS A 15 -5.01 -16.31 15.08
N PRO A 16 -4.92 -16.12 13.75
CA PRO A 16 -4.26 -14.96 13.19
C PRO A 16 -4.92 -13.70 13.73
N SER A 17 -4.11 -12.70 14.12
CA SER A 17 -4.68 -11.43 14.56
C SER A 17 -5.33 -10.72 13.38
N LEU A 18 -6.53 -10.16 13.60
CA LEU A 18 -7.25 -9.39 12.57
C LEU A 18 -6.36 -8.26 12.02
N ASN A 19 -5.68 -7.54 12.90
CA ASN A 19 -4.76 -6.45 12.52
C ASN A 19 -3.57 -6.98 11.72
N GLY A 20 -3.04 -8.16 12.06
CA GLY A 20 -1.95 -8.78 11.30
C GLY A 20 -2.38 -9.18 9.90
N ALA A 21 -3.57 -9.78 9.75
CA ALA A 21 -4.13 -10.13 8.45
C ALA A 21 -4.42 -8.89 7.60
N LEU A 22 -5.02 -7.86 8.20
CA LEU A 22 -5.30 -6.58 7.54
C LEU A 22 -4.00 -5.90 7.07
N LEU A 23 -2.99 -5.86 7.94
CA LEU A 23 -1.68 -5.28 7.60
C LEU A 23 -1.04 -5.98 6.41
N VAL A 24 -1.06 -7.32 6.38
CA VAL A 24 -0.54 -8.09 5.24
C VAL A 24 -1.34 -7.80 3.97
N ALA A 25 -2.67 -7.72 4.06
CA ALA A 25 -3.51 -7.40 2.91
C ALA A 25 -3.20 -6.01 2.32
N GLN A 26 -2.99 -5.00 3.18
CA GLN A 26 -2.64 -3.65 2.72
C GLN A 26 -1.23 -3.58 2.13
N LEU A 27 -0.25 -4.28 2.71
CA LEU A 27 1.10 -4.37 2.14
C LEU A 27 1.10 -5.04 0.76
N LEU A 28 0.30 -6.09 0.58
CA LEU A 28 0.11 -6.74 -0.73
C LEU A 28 -0.54 -5.80 -1.74
N ARG A 29 -1.58 -5.06 -1.33
CA ARG A 29 -2.25 -4.06 -2.17
C ARG A 29 -1.29 -2.95 -2.58
N ALA A 30 -0.54 -2.40 -1.64
CA ALA A 30 0.49 -1.38 -1.91
C ALA A 30 1.55 -1.92 -2.88
N THR A 31 2.03 -3.14 -2.69
CA THR A 31 3.00 -3.77 -3.60
C THR A 31 2.45 -3.89 -5.02
N LEU A 32 1.21 -4.37 -5.17
CA LEU A 32 0.57 -4.52 -6.48
C LEU A 32 0.37 -3.17 -7.17
N ALA A 33 -0.13 -2.17 -6.44
CA ALA A 33 -0.36 -0.82 -6.95
C ALA A 33 0.97 -0.15 -7.38
N SER A 34 2.04 -0.31 -6.58
CA SER A 34 3.38 0.18 -6.94
C SER A 34 3.89 -0.43 -8.25
N MET A 35 3.79 -1.75 -8.41
CA MET A 35 4.21 -2.42 -9.64
C MET A 35 3.40 -1.97 -10.86
N ARG A 36 2.07 -1.87 -10.72
CA ARG A 36 1.20 -1.44 -11.83
C ARG A 36 1.45 0.01 -12.20
N CYS A 37 1.53 0.91 -11.23
CA CYS A 37 1.85 2.31 -11.45
C CYS A 37 3.17 2.46 -12.20
N ARG A 38 4.21 1.73 -11.79
CA ARG A 38 5.49 1.73 -12.49
C ARG A 38 5.35 1.27 -13.94
N ASN A 39 4.68 0.14 -14.19
CA ASN A 39 4.51 -0.37 -15.55
C ASN A 39 3.75 0.64 -16.43
N LEU A 40 2.72 1.28 -15.89
CA LEU A 40 1.95 2.29 -16.61
C LEU A 40 2.77 3.55 -16.89
N VAL A 41 3.65 3.97 -15.97
CA VAL A 41 4.62 5.05 -16.23
C VAL A 41 5.57 4.66 -17.34
N ASP A 42 6.14 3.45 -17.28
CA ASP A 42 7.07 2.94 -18.29
C ASP A 42 6.40 2.82 -19.68
N ASP A 43 5.08 2.53 -19.72
CA ASP A 43 4.24 2.49 -20.93
C ASP A 43 3.74 3.88 -21.38
N GLY A 44 4.04 4.96 -20.65
CA GLY A 44 3.58 6.33 -20.93
C GLY A 44 2.10 6.61 -20.65
N ARG A 45 1.40 5.68 -19.98
CA ARG A 45 -0.02 5.79 -19.59
C ARG A 45 -0.17 6.54 -18.27
N HIS A 46 0.21 7.81 -18.27
CA HIS A 46 0.31 8.62 -17.05
C HIS A 46 -0.99 8.76 -16.26
N ASP A 47 -2.15 8.81 -16.92
CA ASP A 47 -3.45 8.96 -16.23
C ASP A 47 -3.82 7.76 -15.39
N GLU A 48 -3.63 6.57 -15.95
CA GLU A 48 -3.89 5.33 -15.25
C GLU A 48 -2.84 5.11 -14.16
N ALA A 49 -1.60 5.53 -14.41
CA ALA A 49 -0.56 5.52 -13.40
C ALA A 49 -0.90 6.43 -12.20
N LEU A 50 -1.58 7.57 -12.41
CA LEU A 50 -2.06 8.43 -11.32
C LEU A 50 -3.15 7.74 -10.48
N LEU A 51 -4.04 6.96 -11.09
CA LEU A 51 -5.04 6.17 -10.36
C LEU A 51 -4.39 5.09 -9.51
N GLU A 52 -3.43 4.34 -10.06
CA GLU A 52 -2.69 3.33 -9.30
C GLU A 52 -1.83 3.96 -8.19
N LEU A 53 -1.29 5.16 -8.43
CA LEU A 53 -0.59 5.92 -7.38
C LEU A 53 -1.53 6.33 -6.24
N ALA A 54 -2.75 6.76 -6.53
CA ALA A 54 -3.73 7.06 -5.48
C ALA A 54 -4.13 5.81 -4.66
N LEU A 55 -4.20 4.63 -5.29
CA LEU A 55 -4.43 3.36 -4.59
C LEU A 55 -3.25 2.95 -3.72
N LEU A 56 -2.02 3.20 -4.19
CA LEU A 56 -0.81 3.01 -3.39
C LEU A 56 -0.80 3.94 -2.16
N ASP A 57 -1.16 5.21 -2.36
CA ASP A 57 -1.25 6.19 -1.29
C ASP A 57 -2.24 5.75 -0.20
N ASP A 58 -3.47 5.40 -0.58
CA ASP A 58 -4.51 4.86 0.33
C ASP A 58 -4.04 3.61 1.09
N ALA A 59 -3.41 2.65 0.39
CA ALA A 59 -2.94 1.44 1.04
C ALA A 59 -1.82 1.72 2.06
N LEU A 60 -0.90 2.63 1.77
CA LEU A 60 0.18 2.98 2.69
C LEU A 60 -0.30 3.79 3.89
N ASP A 61 -1.28 4.67 3.71
CA ASP A 61 -1.90 5.39 4.82
C ASP A 61 -2.63 4.40 5.76
N GLN A 62 -3.34 3.40 5.21
CA GLN A 62 -3.95 2.33 6.01
C GLN A 62 -2.90 1.48 6.76
N VAL A 63 -1.75 1.17 6.15
CA VAL A 63 -0.65 0.47 6.84
C VAL A 63 -0.12 1.31 8.01
N HIS A 64 0.02 2.61 7.80
CA HIS A 64 0.49 3.53 8.84
C HIS A 64 -0.47 3.56 10.04
N ASP A 65 -1.78 3.62 9.78
CA ASP A 65 -2.82 3.63 10.82
C ASP A 65 -2.90 2.33 11.63
N ILE A 66 -2.70 1.17 10.99
CA ILE A 66 -2.67 -0.13 11.67
C ILE A 66 -1.40 -0.28 12.53
N GLY A 67 -0.31 0.34 12.09
CA GLY A 67 1.00 0.28 12.73
C GLY A 67 1.85 -0.90 12.25
N CYS A 68 3.07 -0.59 11.82
CA CYS A 68 4.04 -1.56 11.32
C CYS A 68 5.18 -1.80 12.32
N SER A 69 5.52 -3.07 12.56
CA SER A 69 6.62 -3.47 13.46
C SER A 69 7.41 -4.66 12.89
N GLY A 70 8.67 -4.79 13.32
CA GLY A 70 9.58 -5.83 12.84
C GLY A 70 9.87 -5.71 11.34
N ASP A 71 9.99 -6.85 10.65
CA ASP A 71 10.32 -6.90 9.22
C ASP A 71 9.35 -6.13 8.33
N ARG A 72 8.06 -6.10 8.69
CA ARG A 72 7.02 -5.36 7.95
C ARG A 72 7.25 -3.85 7.92
N ARG A 73 7.97 -3.32 8.91
CA ARG A 73 8.37 -1.90 8.91
C ARG A 73 9.32 -1.59 7.76
N ARG A 74 10.27 -2.48 7.50
CA ARG A 74 11.22 -2.31 6.39
C ARG A 74 10.50 -2.37 5.04
N ASP A 75 9.57 -3.31 4.89
CA ASP A 75 8.75 -3.44 3.67
C ASP A 75 7.91 -2.18 3.42
N PHE A 76 7.30 -1.65 4.49
CA PHE A 76 6.58 -0.38 4.44
C PHE A 76 7.49 0.79 4.04
N GLU A 77 8.66 0.95 4.67
CA GLU A 77 9.62 2.01 4.35
C GLU A 77 10.10 1.94 2.89
N GLN A 78 10.28 0.72 2.35
CA GLN A 78 10.63 0.52 0.94
C GLN A 78 9.50 0.95 0.00
N LEU A 79 8.25 0.55 0.30
CA LEU A 79 7.09 0.95 -0.50
C LEU A 79 6.84 2.46 -0.42
N ASP A 80 7.08 3.08 0.73
CA ASP A 80 6.98 4.53 0.89
C ASP A 80 8.03 5.28 0.05
N ALA A 81 9.27 4.78 0.03
CA ALA A 81 10.30 5.32 -0.85
C ALA A 81 9.92 5.17 -2.34
N GLN A 82 9.29 4.06 -2.74
CA GLN A 82 8.78 3.86 -4.09
C GLN A 82 7.65 4.83 -4.42
N ARG A 83 6.68 5.02 -3.52
CA ARG A 83 5.62 6.04 -3.63
C ARG A 83 6.22 7.42 -3.91
N ALA A 84 7.21 7.84 -3.12
CA ALA A 84 7.87 9.13 -3.28
C ALA A 84 8.59 9.29 -4.62
N ARG A 85 9.09 8.19 -5.22
CA ARG A 85 9.68 8.17 -6.56
C ARG A 85 8.62 8.27 -7.65
N LEU A 86 7.55 7.48 -7.55
CA LEU A 86 6.44 7.49 -8.53
C LEU A 86 5.74 8.86 -8.58
N ARG A 87 5.50 9.49 -7.42
CA ARG A 87 4.99 10.87 -7.33
C ARG A 87 5.84 11.86 -8.13
N ARG A 88 7.18 11.77 -7.98
CA ARG A 88 8.11 12.66 -8.69
C ARG A 88 8.12 12.43 -10.20
N LEU A 89 7.94 11.18 -10.65
CA LEU A 89 7.87 10.85 -12.08
C LEU A 89 6.57 11.35 -12.72
N LEU A 90 5.47 11.38 -11.97
CA LEU A 90 4.16 11.78 -12.47
C LEU A 90 3.87 13.29 -12.32
N GLN A 91 4.58 14.00 -11.44
CA GLN A 91 4.47 15.45 -11.26
C GLN A 91 4.59 16.30 -12.54
N PRO A 92 5.56 16.04 -13.45
CA PRO A 92 5.71 16.78 -14.70
C PRO A 92 4.47 16.64 -15.61
N ALA A 93 3.94 15.42 -15.75
CA ALA A 93 2.77 15.14 -16.59
C ALA A 93 1.51 15.89 -16.12
N SER A 94 1.35 16.06 -14.81
CA SER A 94 0.25 16.85 -14.24
C SER A 94 0.43 18.37 -14.41
N ASN A 95 1.66 18.88 -14.49
CA ASN A 95 1.92 20.31 -14.69
C ASN A 95 1.78 20.73 -16.15
N ASP A 96 2.20 19.88 -17.10
CA ASP A 96 2.06 20.17 -18.54
C ASP A 96 0.59 20.29 -18.97
N ARG A 97 -0.31 19.49 -18.38
CA ARG A 97 -1.76 19.62 -18.62
C ARG A 97 -2.36 20.92 -18.09
N ARG A 98 -2.01 21.32 -16.86
CA ARG A 98 -2.45 22.62 -16.32
C ARG A 98 -1.99 23.79 -17.20
N ALA A 99 -0.84 23.68 -17.84
CA ALA A 99 -0.35 24.71 -18.77
C ALA A 99 -1.08 24.70 -20.12
N GLN A 100 -1.61 23.55 -20.56
CA GLN A 100 -2.41 23.44 -21.78
C GLN A 100 -3.85 23.93 -21.58
N ASP A 101 -4.51 23.54 -20.48
CA ASP A 101 -5.89 23.96 -20.20
C ASP A 101 -6.05 25.49 -20.04
N VAL A 102 -4.99 26.20 -19.62
CA VAL A 102 -4.98 27.67 -19.45
C VAL A 102 -4.82 28.43 -20.78
N ASN A 103 -4.39 27.77 -21.86
CA ASN A 103 -4.19 28.42 -23.17
C ASN A 103 -5.37 28.24 -24.14
N ASP A 104 -6.38 27.43 -23.77
CA ASP A 104 -7.57 27.17 -24.59
C ASP A 104 -8.82 27.99 -24.13
N GLU A 105 -8.67 28.89 -23.15
CA GLU A 105 -9.66 29.94 -22.77
C GLU A 105 -9.35 31.29 -23.41
#